data_AF-A0A397DTJ9-F1
#
_entry.id   AF-A0A397DTJ9-F1
#
_cell.length_a   1.000
_cell.length_b   1.000
_cell.length_c   1.000
_cell.angle_alpha   90.00
_cell.angle_beta   90.00
_cell.angle_gamma   90.00
#
_symmetry.space_group_name_H-M   'P 1'
#
loop_
_entity.id
_entity.type
_entity.pdbx_description
1 polymer ?
#
loop_
_entity_poly.entity_id
_entity_poly.type
_entity_poly.pdbx_seq_one_letter_code
_entity_poly.pdbx_strand_id
1 'polypeptide(L)'
;MTRTSPKAKLGGKNHINLSVDTRYPSPVAATTLVKTITRCSFAKSPRASFISLPTTHASTSKPPDSISEEEYFRLLKKTDVLGHLLRVNDNLLEAEGLLEVAEVDNSKLDAMNKHILVELQMFKAKYYESQRLFTDHIEQLTEVCLHQEALQKGHPEEAAAQVADKFKHIRLMEDLQQATTSSRLLSATDDVQSRALVVVAQLRVDQLNGFYQSYCRDLHTAENVVAEEKAKGYLAISYVTGMSSYALHDEIATLKQKLELQKQSSFSGFANAKPRQCAEPLPVIRSKPTSTMLRKAAHLRADEENVQGAIRNCYKSISRSDFIPLVLH
;
A
#
# COMPACT_ATOMS: atom_id res chain seq x y z
N MET A 1 8.12 50.02 -23.74
CA MET A 1 8.42 49.85 -22.30
C MET A 1 7.11 49.76 -21.53
N THR A 2 7.16 49.21 -20.31
CA THR A 2 6.08 48.94 -19.32
C THR A 2 5.23 47.69 -19.52
N ARG A 3 5.60 46.68 -18.72
CA ARG A 3 4.92 45.44 -18.38
C ARG A 3 3.82 45.75 -17.34
N THR A 4 2.57 45.38 -17.60
CA THR A 4 1.46 45.52 -16.64
C THR A 4 0.94 44.14 -16.25
N SER A 5 1.13 43.76 -14.98
CA SER A 5 0.51 42.60 -14.34
C SER A 5 -0.87 42.98 -13.78
N PRO A 6 -1.91 42.13 -13.84
CA PRO A 6 -3.10 42.32 -13.05
C PRO A 6 -3.04 41.58 -11.70
N LYS A 7 -3.51 42.29 -10.66
CA LYS A 7 -3.70 41.89 -9.26
C LYS A 7 -4.60 40.65 -9.10
N ALA A 8 -4.20 39.72 -8.21
CA ALA A 8 -5.12 38.81 -7.54
C ALA A 8 -5.27 39.23 -6.07
N LYS A 9 -6.53 39.35 -5.64
CA LYS A 9 -6.99 39.82 -4.32
C LYS A 9 -6.69 38.79 -3.23
N LEU A 10 -6.16 39.23 -2.09
CA LEU A 10 -6.28 38.52 -0.82
C LEU A 10 -7.73 38.62 -0.32
N GLY A 11 -8.32 37.49 0.06
CA GLY A 11 -9.57 37.44 0.81
C GLY A 11 -9.98 36.02 1.14
N GLY A 12 -10.12 35.71 2.43
CA GLY A 12 -10.85 34.53 2.92
C GLY A 12 -10.11 33.70 3.97
N LYS A 13 -10.21 34.11 5.24
CA LYS A 13 -9.91 33.27 6.41
C LYS A 13 -10.87 32.07 6.42
N ASN A 14 -10.36 30.86 6.20
CA ASN A 14 -11.00 29.63 6.65
C ASN A 14 -10.06 28.98 7.67
N HIS A 15 -10.37 29.13 8.96
CA HIS A 15 -9.73 28.40 10.04
C HIS A 15 -10.14 26.93 9.92
N ILE A 16 -9.25 26.08 9.41
CA ILE A 16 -9.37 24.64 9.55
C ILE A 16 -8.85 24.31 10.95
N ASN A 17 -9.75 24.03 11.89
CA ASN A 17 -9.42 23.43 13.17
C ASN A 17 -8.93 22.00 12.91
N LEU A 18 -7.61 21.83 12.77
CA LEU A 18 -6.98 20.52 12.91
C LEU A 18 -6.92 20.17 14.40
N SER A 19 -7.72 19.19 14.81
CA SER A 19 -7.56 18.52 16.09
C SER A 19 -6.17 17.92 16.15
N VAL A 20 -5.30 18.51 16.98
CA VAL A 20 -3.94 18.04 17.22
C VAL A 20 -4.02 16.74 18.03
N ASP A 21 -3.61 15.63 17.43
CA ASP A 21 -3.44 14.34 18.11
C ASP A 21 -2.33 14.47 19.16
N THR A 22 -2.66 14.19 20.42
CA THR A 22 -1.79 14.43 21.59
C THR A 22 -0.72 13.35 21.79
N ARG A 23 -0.58 12.41 20.86
CA ARG A 23 0.35 11.27 20.98
C ARG A 23 1.74 11.45 20.38
N TYR A 24 2.01 12.54 19.66
CA TYR A 24 3.34 12.84 19.12
C TYR A 24 3.65 14.35 19.23
N PRO A 25 4.58 14.78 20.11
CA PRO A 25 4.96 16.19 20.16
C PRO A 25 5.80 16.55 18.91
N SER A 26 5.22 17.34 18.01
CA SER A 26 5.93 17.96 16.88
C SER A 26 6.90 19.05 17.35
N PRO A 27 8.18 19.05 16.90
CA PRO A 27 9.20 19.98 17.40
C PRO A 27 9.05 21.42 16.89
N VAL A 28 8.16 21.69 15.92
CA VAL A 28 7.95 23.06 15.40
C VAL A 28 7.21 23.96 16.40
N ALA A 29 6.42 23.37 17.32
CA ALA A 29 5.70 24.14 18.36
C ALA A 29 6.52 24.40 19.65
N ALA A 30 7.68 23.77 19.80
CA ALA A 30 8.52 23.89 21.01
C ALA A 30 9.51 25.07 20.96
N THR A 31 9.63 25.76 19.83
CA THR A 31 10.62 26.84 19.64
C THR A 31 10.19 28.20 20.19
N THR A 32 8.95 28.35 20.68
CA THR A 32 8.44 29.64 21.19
C THR A 32 8.52 29.84 22.70
N LEU A 33 9.00 28.86 23.50
CA LEU A 33 9.06 28.98 24.96
C LEU A 33 10.46 28.83 25.59
N VAL A 34 11.53 28.84 24.78
CA VAL A 34 12.92 28.69 25.29
C VAL A 34 13.75 29.97 25.12
N LYS A 35 13.16 31.08 24.63
CA LYS A 35 13.87 32.37 24.50
C LYS A 35 13.86 33.26 25.75
N THR A 36 13.25 32.82 26.86
CA THR A 36 13.04 33.70 28.04
C THR A 36 13.57 33.17 29.38
N ILE A 37 14.23 32.00 29.43
CA ILE A 37 14.62 31.39 30.73
C ILE A 37 16.14 31.28 30.95
N THR A 38 16.99 31.67 30.00
CA THR A 38 18.46 31.59 30.19
C THR A 38 19.11 32.97 30.30
N ARG A 39 18.58 33.81 31.20
CA ARG A 39 19.20 35.09 31.58
C ARG A 39 19.22 35.31 33.09
N CYS A 40 19.49 34.27 33.87
CA CYS A 40 19.82 34.38 35.29
C CYS A 40 20.64 33.15 35.69
N SER A 41 21.78 33.36 36.37
CA SER A 41 22.78 32.36 36.79
C SER A 41 23.72 31.99 35.64
N PHE A 42 24.97 32.45 35.57
CA PHE A 42 26.02 32.29 36.57
C PHE A 42 26.84 33.58 36.73
N ALA A 43 26.68 34.22 37.88
CA ALA A 43 27.70 35.11 38.41
C ALA A 43 28.72 34.29 39.19
N LYS A 44 29.99 34.73 39.08
CA LYS A 44 31.20 34.34 39.84
C LYS A 44 32.04 33.19 39.28
N SER A 45 33.01 33.57 38.44
CA SER A 45 34.36 33.02 38.56
C SER A 45 35.23 33.97 39.43
N PRO A 46 36.03 33.46 40.38
CA PRO A 46 36.78 34.26 41.35
C PRO A 46 38.23 34.48 40.91
N ARG A 47 38.62 35.74 40.64
CA ARG A 47 39.90 36.39 41.06
C ARG A 47 40.31 37.50 40.10
N ALA A 48 40.25 38.72 40.62
CA ALA A 48 41.39 39.64 40.51
C ALA A 48 41.79 39.99 41.95
N SER A 49 42.54 39.10 42.61
CA SER A 49 43.19 39.40 43.89
C SER A 49 44.55 40.05 43.63
N PHE A 50 44.59 41.19 42.96
CA PHE A 50 45.78 42.03 42.96
C PHE A 50 45.33 43.49 42.98
N ILE A 51 45.26 44.03 44.19
CA ILE A 51 45.85 45.30 44.65
C ILE A 51 45.22 45.55 46.03
N SER A 52 45.79 44.91 47.04
CA SER A 52 45.79 45.46 48.40
C SER A 52 47.19 46.07 48.56
N LEU A 53 47.36 47.33 48.16
CA LEU A 53 48.56 48.08 48.51
C LEU A 53 48.44 48.47 50.00
N PRO A 54 49.36 48.08 50.89
CA PRO A 54 49.50 48.77 52.15
C PRO A 54 50.09 50.16 51.87
N THR A 55 49.32 51.19 52.16
CA THR A 55 49.79 52.56 52.24
C THR A 55 50.68 52.70 53.47
N THR A 56 52.00 52.64 53.30
CA THR A 56 52.96 53.12 54.29
C THR A 56 53.76 54.26 53.66
N HIS A 57 53.23 55.47 53.79
CA HIS A 57 54.03 56.68 53.65
C HIS A 57 54.77 56.92 54.97
N ALA A 58 56.09 56.77 54.95
CA ALA A 58 56.96 57.48 55.89
C ALA A 58 57.65 58.59 55.08
N SER A 59 57.12 59.80 55.20
CA SER A 59 57.67 61.01 54.61
C SER A 59 58.98 61.37 55.33
N THR A 60 60.10 61.34 54.61
CA THR A 60 61.21 62.25 54.88
C THR A 60 61.30 63.24 53.72
N SER A 61 61.22 64.50 54.10
CA SER A 61 61.02 65.69 53.28
C SER A 61 62.20 66.01 52.36
N LYS A 62 61.96 66.01 51.05
CA LYS A 62 62.67 66.83 50.04
C LYS A 62 61.64 67.29 48.99
N PRO A 63 61.80 68.49 48.40
CA PRO A 63 60.93 68.93 47.31
C PRO A 63 61.10 67.96 46.12
N PRO A 64 60.07 67.76 45.27
CA PRO A 64 60.17 66.78 44.19
C PRO A 64 61.27 67.20 43.23
N ASP A 65 62.33 66.39 43.15
CA ASP A 65 63.28 66.49 42.04
C ASP A 65 62.47 66.42 40.74
N SER A 66 62.61 67.43 39.89
CA SER A 66 61.94 67.51 38.60
C SER A 66 62.15 66.18 37.86
N ILE A 67 61.07 65.48 37.51
CA ILE A 67 61.12 64.26 36.69
C ILE A 67 62.05 64.54 35.52
N SER A 68 63.09 63.72 35.38
CA SER A 68 63.99 63.84 34.24
C SER A 68 63.20 63.59 32.95
N GLU A 69 63.51 64.34 31.89
CA GLU A 69 62.82 64.22 30.60
C GLU A 69 62.81 62.77 30.08
N GLU A 70 63.90 62.05 30.30
CA GLU A 70 64.06 60.62 29.97
C GLU A 70 63.08 59.73 30.75
N GLU A 71 62.84 60.03 32.03
CA GLU A 71 61.88 59.30 32.86
C GLU A 71 60.44 59.60 32.46
N TYR A 72 60.14 60.85 32.09
CA TYR A 72 58.83 61.23 31.54
C TYR A 72 58.50 60.47 30.26
N PHE A 73 59.39 60.46 29.26
CA PHE A 73 59.16 59.73 28.01
C PHE A 73 59.08 58.21 28.22
N ARG A 74 59.86 57.67 29.16
CA ARG A 74 59.78 56.26 29.54
C ARG A 74 58.42 55.93 30.17
N LEU A 75 57.90 56.80 31.02
CA LEU A 75 56.59 56.61 31.66
C LEU A 75 55.47 56.73 30.62
N LEU A 76 55.56 57.69 29.69
CA LEU A 76 54.61 57.83 28.59
C LEU A 76 54.55 56.57 27.71
N LYS A 77 55.71 56.04 27.29
CA LYS A 77 55.80 54.78 26.53
C LYS A 77 55.20 53.60 27.31
N LYS A 78 55.42 53.53 28.63
CA LYS A 78 54.82 52.49 29.47
C LYS A 78 53.29 52.63 29.53
N THR A 79 52.76 53.84 29.61
CA THR A 79 51.32 54.12 29.56
C THR A 79 50.72 53.71 28.22
N ASP A 80 51.40 53.99 27.10
CA ASP A 80 50.96 53.56 25.77
C ASP A 80 50.93 52.03 25.63
N VAL A 81 51.98 51.36 26.10
CA VAL A 81 52.06 49.88 26.12
C VAL A 81 50.94 49.32 27.00
N LEU A 82 50.69 49.89 28.18
CA LEU A 82 49.61 49.45 29.06
C LEU A 82 48.24 49.63 28.40
N GLY A 83 47.99 50.77 27.75
CA GLY A 83 46.76 51.01 27.00
C GLY A 83 46.57 50.06 25.82
N HIS A 84 47.66 49.66 25.15
CA HIS A 84 47.61 48.59 24.14
C HIS A 84 47.28 47.23 24.76
N LEU A 85 47.93 46.85 25.86
CA LEU A 85 47.68 45.58 26.54
C LEU A 85 46.24 45.47 27.07
N LEU A 86 45.67 46.56 27.59
CA LEU A 86 44.27 46.59 28.01
C LEU A 86 43.33 46.32 26.83
N ARG A 87 43.53 46.98 25.69
CA ARG A 87 42.71 46.74 24.48
C ARG A 87 42.85 45.31 23.95
N VAL A 88 44.06 44.74 23.98
CA VAL A 88 44.27 43.35 23.57
C VAL A 88 43.59 42.39 24.56
N ASN A 89 43.61 42.68 25.86
CA ASN A 89 42.92 41.88 26.86
C ASN A 89 41.40 41.88 26.65
N ASP A 90 40.80 43.04 26.39
CA ASP A 90 39.37 43.16 26.07
C ASP A 90 39.00 42.33 24.83
N ASN A 91 39.81 42.42 23.76
CA ASN A 91 39.60 41.62 22.55
C ASN A 91 39.74 40.11 22.80
N LEU A 92 40.66 39.70 23.68
CA LEU A 92 40.84 38.29 24.04
C LEU A 92 39.64 37.77 24.84
N LEU A 93 39.10 38.56 25.76
CA LEU A 93 37.89 38.22 26.50
C LEU A 93 36.67 38.08 25.57
N GLU A 94 36.53 38.98 24.60
CA GLU A 94 35.47 38.88 23.58
C GLU A 94 35.64 37.62 22.72
N ALA A 95 36.87 37.33 22.29
CA ALA A 95 37.17 36.13 21.51
C ALA A 95 36.93 34.83 22.32
N GLU A 96 37.26 34.81 23.60
CA GLU A 96 36.99 33.68 24.51
C GLU A 96 35.48 33.43 24.63
N GLY A 97 34.68 34.49 24.82
CA GLY A 97 33.22 34.37 24.84
C GLY A 97 32.62 33.85 23.53
N LEU A 98 33.17 34.27 22.38
CA LEU A 98 32.76 33.75 21.07
C LEU A 98 33.16 32.28 20.87
N LEU A 99 34.34 31.88 21.38
CA LEU A 99 34.81 30.50 21.34
C LEU A 99 33.89 29.59 22.17
N GLU A 100 33.52 29.98 23.38
CA GLU A 100 32.59 29.22 24.22
C GLU A 100 31.24 29.00 23.53
N VAL A 101 30.68 30.04 22.91
CA VAL A 101 29.43 29.94 22.14
C VAL A 101 29.58 28.96 20.97
N ALA A 102 30.69 29.05 20.23
CA ALA A 102 30.97 28.15 19.11
C ALA A 102 31.13 26.69 19.56
N GLU A 103 31.76 26.43 20.72
CA GLU A 103 31.91 25.09 21.28
C GLU A 103 30.55 24.46 21.67
N VAL A 104 29.65 25.26 22.23
CA VAL A 104 28.27 24.83 22.55
C VAL A 104 27.50 24.52 21.27
N ASP A 105 27.57 25.38 20.26
CA ASP A 105 26.91 25.16 18.98
C ASP A 105 27.47 23.92 18.26
N ASN A 106 28.77 23.68 18.33
CA ASN A 106 29.39 22.48 17.77
C ASN A 106 28.91 21.20 18.48
N SER A 107 28.82 21.24 19.81
CA SER A 107 28.28 20.12 20.61
C SER A 107 26.81 19.82 20.25
N LYS A 108 26.01 20.86 19.98
CA LYS A 108 24.63 20.72 19.53
C LYS A 108 24.53 20.13 18.12
N LEU A 109 25.37 20.62 17.20
CA LEU A 109 25.46 20.07 15.84
C LEU A 109 25.87 18.60 15.86
N ASP A 110 26.82 18.21 16.71
CA ASP A 110 27.22 16.82 16.89
C ASP A 110 26.08 15.94 17.41
N ALA A 111 25.30 16.43 18.37
CA ALA A 111 24.11 15.72 18.86
C ALA A 111 23.05 15.56 17.77
N MET A 112 22.81 16.61 16.98
CA MET A 112 21.88 16.55 15.84
C MET A 112 22.36 15.57 14.76
N ASN A 113 23.65 15.60 14.41
CA ASN A 113 24.23 14.67 13.44
C ASN A 113 24.10 13.22 13.89
N LYS A 114 24.37 12.92 15.17
CA LYS A 114 24.15 11.58 15.74
C LYS A 114 22.69 11.15 15.62
N HIS A 115 21.74 12.03 15.93
CA HIS A 115 20.31 11.74 15.81
C HIS A 115 19.89 11.45 14.36
N ILE A 116 20.28 12.31 13.43
CA ILE A 116 19.97 12.15 11.99
C ILE A 116 20.54 10.82 11.47
N LEU A 117 21.75 10.44 11.89
CA LEU A 117 22.35 9.16 11.50
C LEU A 117 21.52 7.96 11.97
N VAL A 118 21.04 8.00 13.22
CA VAL A 118 20.19 6.93 13.79
C VAL A 118 18.86 6.86 13.03
N GLU A 119 18.21 7.99 12.77
CA GLU A 119 16.97 8.03 12.00
C GLU A 119 17.17 7.48 10.59
N LEU A 120 18.25 7.87 9.90
CA LEU A 120 18.58 7.36 8.57
C LEU A 120 18.75 5.84 8.58
N GLN A 121 19.42 5.27 9.59
CA GLN A 121 19.55 3.83 9.74
C GLN A 121 18.20 3.14 9.96
N MET A 122 17.34 3.72 10.80
CA MET A 122 15.98 3.21 11.02
C MET A 122 15.14 3.25 9.75
N PHE A 123 15.20 4.33 8.97
CA PHE A 123 14.49 4.44 7.69
C PHE A 123 15.01 3.44 6.66
N LYS A 124 16.33 3.26 6.55
CA LYS A 124 16.92 2.25 5.67
C LYS A 124 16.44 0.84 6.03
N ALA A 125 16.44 0.50 7.31
CA ALA A 125 15.95 -0.80 7.77
C ALA A 125 14.48 -1.04 7.39
N LYS A 126 13.62 -0.04 7.61
CA LYS A 126 12.20 -0.09 7.21
C LYS A 126 12.02 -0.20 5.69
N TYR A 127 12.82 0.53 4.93
CA TYR A 127 12.80 0.50 3.47
C TYR A 127 13.14 -0.89 2.93
N TYR A 128 14.25 -1.47 3.36
CA TYR A 128 14.67 -2.81 2.91
C TYR A 128 13.70 -3.91 3.35
N GLU A 129 13.13 -3.82 4.55
CA GLU A 129 12.10 -4.77 4.98
C GLU A 129 10.82 -4.64 4.14
N SER A 130 10.41 -3.42 3.81
CA SER A 130 9.26 -3.20 2.92
C SER A 130 9.51 -3.73 1.51
N GLN A 131 10.72 -3.51 0.98
CA GLN A 131 11.14 -4.03 -0.31
C GLN A 131 11.16 -5.56 -0.32
N ARG A 132 11.65 -6.19 0.76
CA ARG A 132 11.63 -7.65 0.96
C ARG A 132 10.20 -8.20 0.93
N LEU A 133 9.31 -7.65 1.76
CA LEU A 133 7.91 -8.06 1.82
C LEU A 133 7.18 -7.88 0.48
N PHE A 134 7.47 -6.78 -0.23
CA PHE A 134 6.89 -6.55 -1.55
C PHE A 134 7.39 -7.59 -2.57
N THR A 135 8.67 -7.96 -2.51
CA THR A 135 9.25 -9.02 -3.35
C THR A 135 8.59 -10.37 -3.06
N ASP A 136 8.41 -10.72 -1.77
CA ASP A 136 7.73 -11.95 -1.35
C ASP A 136 6.29 -12.01 -1.90
N HIS A 137 5.54 -10.89 -1.89
CA HIS A 137 4.20 -10.84 -2.48
C HIS A 137 4.19 -11.02 -4.00
N ILE A 138 5.18 -10.47 -4.72
CA ILE A 138 5.29 -10.67 -6.18
C ILE A 138 5.65 -12.12 -6.48
N GLU A 139 6.45 -12.78 -5.64
CA GLU A 139 6.75 -14.21 -5.77
C GLU A 139 5.48 -15.06 -5.62
N GLN A 140 4.64 -14.75 -4.62
CA GLN A 140 3.33 -15.41 -4.46
C GLN A 140 2.41 -15.18 -5.67
N LEU A 141 2.35 -13.96 -6.19
CA LEU A 141 1.60 -13.66 -7.42
C LEU A 141 2.14 -14.46 -8.62
N THR A 142 3.46 -14.60 -8.72
CA THR A 142 4.13 -15.39 -9.76
C THR A 142 3.79 -16.86 -9.64
N GLU A 143 3.75 -17.40 -8.42
CA GLU A 143 3.33 -18.77 -8.14
C GLU A 143 1.91 -19.04 -8.67
N VAL A 144 0.96 -18.16 -8.33
CA VAL A 144 -0.43 -18.29 -8.82
C VAL A 144 -0.50 -18.23 -10.35
N CYS A 145 0.25 -17.32 -10.98
CA CYS A 145 0.29 -17.22 -12.44
C CYS A 145 0.83 -18.51 -13.07
N LEU A 146 1.97 -19.01 -12.59
CA LEU A 146 2.58 -20.24 -13.10
C LEU A 146 1.68 -21.47 -12.89
N HIS A 147 1.00 -21.53 -11.75
CA HIS A 147 0.04 -22.58 -11.45
C HIS A 147 -1.09 -22.58 -12.48
N GLN A 148 -1.68 -21.41 -12.74
CA GLN A 148 -2.76 -21.27 -13.71
C GLN A 148 -2.30 -21.57 -15.16
N GLU A 149 -1.10 -21.14 -15.54
CA GLU A 149 -0.51 -21.47 -16.84
C GLU A 149 -0.33 -22.98 -17.02
N ALA A 150 0.10 -23.69 -15.97
CA ALA A 150 0.26 -25.14 -16.02
C ALA A 150 -1.10 -25.86 -16.14
N LEU A 151 -2.12 -25.40 -15.41
CA LEU A 151 -3.50 -25.91 -15.56
C LEU A 151 -4.03 -25.72 -16.99
N GLN A 152 -3.81 -24.55 -17.60
CA GLN A 152 -4.21 -24.28 -18.98
C GLN A 152 -3.50 -25.17 -20.00
N LYS A 153 -2.26 -25.58 -19.71
CA LYS A 153 -1.51 -26.57 -20.53
C LYS A 153 -2.01 -28.01 -20.34
N GLY A 154 -3.00 -28.24 -19.47
CA GLY A 154 -3.59 -29.55 -19.21
C GLY A 154 -2.85 -30.38 -18.18
N HIS A 155 -1.96 -29.79 -17.38
CA HIS A 155 -1.34 -30.50 -16.26
C HIS A 155 -2.37 -30.76 -15.15
N PRO A 156 -2.25 -31.89 -14.42
CA PRO A 156 -3.07 -32.12 -13.23
C PRO A 156 -2.69 -31.14 -12.12
N GLU A 157 -3.63 -30.87 -11.21
CA GLU A 157 -3.53 -29.85 -10.15
C GLU A 157 -2.26 -30.01 -9.29
N GLU A 158 -1.92 -31.23 -8.89
CA GLU A 158 -0.71 -31.52 -8.11
C GLU A 158 0.57 -31.22 -8.88
N ALA A 159 0.61 -31.52 -10.19
CA ALA A 159 1.78 -31.22 -11.01
C ALA A 159 1.91 -29.72 -11.27
N ALA A 160 0.79 -29.03 -11.48
CA ALA A 160 0.76 -27.57 -11.62
C ALA A 160 1.27 -26.86 -10.36
N ALA A 161 0.89 -27.34 -9.16
CA ALA A 161 1.39 -26.82 -7.89
C ALA A 161 2.91 -27.04 -7.74
N GLN A 162 3.40 -28.24 -8.07
CA GLN A 162 4.84 -28.52 -8.01
C GLN A 162 5.66 -27.68 -9.00
N VAL A 163 5.13 -27.43 -10.20
CA VAL A 163 5.79 -26.56 -11.19
C VAL A 163 5.82 -25.12 -10.69
N ALA A 164 4.70 -24.60 -10.19
CA ALA A 164 4.63 -23.25 -9.65
C ALA A 164 5.65 -23.03 -8.52
N ASP A 165 5.68 -23.94 -7.53
CA ASP A 165 6.59 -23.82 -6.38
C ASP A 165 8.07 -23.88 -6.77
N LYS A 166 8.43 -24.75 -7.72
CA LYS A 166 9.82 -24.88 -8.22
C LYS A 166 10.30 -23.69 -9.03
N PHE A 167 9.40 -23.06 -9.79
CA PHE A 167 9.77 -22.03 -10.77
C PHE A 167 9.42 -20.59 -10.36
N LYS A 168 8.64 -20.37 -9.30
CA LYS A 168 8.23 -19.01 -8.88
C LYS A 168 9.40 -18.06 -8.68
N HIS A 169 10.43 -18.51 -7.97
CA HIS A 169 11.61 -17.69 -7.69
C HIS A 169 12.42 -17.40 -8.97
N ILE A 170 12.66 -18.44 -9.77
CA ILE A 170 13.42 -18.33 -11.03
C ILE A 170 12.73 -17.34 -11.97
N ARG A 171 11.41 -17.50 -12.13
CA ARG A 171 10.62 -16.65 -13.01
C ARG A 171 10.56 -15.20 -12.54
N LEU A 172 10.46 -14.98 -11.23
CA LEU A 172 10.55 -13.65 -10.64
C LEU A 172 11.89 -12.99 -10.95
N MET A 173 13.00 -13.71 -10.78
CA MET A 173 14.34 -13.18 -11.03
C MET A 173 14.56 -12.85 -12.52
N GLU A 174 14.07 -13.70 -13.43
CA GLU A 174 14.11 -13.44 -14.88
C GLU A 174 13.35 -12.16 -15.23
N ASP A 175 12.11 -12.02 -14.76
CA ASP A 175 11.27 -10.86 -15.06
C ASP A 175 11.83 -9.58 -14.41
N LEU A 176 12.43 -9.67 -13.22
CA LEU A 176 13.12 -8.54 -12.59
C LEU A 176 14.35 -8.11 -13.38
N GLN A 177 15.15 -9.07 -13.85
CA GLN A 177 16.30 -8.77 -14.70
C GLN A 177 15.85 -8.14 -16.02
N GLN A 178 14.78 -8.65 -16.62
CA GLN A 178 14.21 -8.09 -17.84
C GLN A 178 13.65 -6.67 -17.59
N ALA A 179 12.92 -6.43 -16.51
CA ALA A 179 12.40 -5.12 -16.16
C ALA A 179 13.53 -4.11 -15.89
N THR A 180 14.60 -4.55 -15.22
CA THR A 180 15.79 -3.73 -14.92
C THR A 180 16.54 -3.34 -16.19
N THR A 181 16.70 -4.28 -17.13
CA THR A 181 17.42 -4.06 -18.40
C THR A 181 16.60 -3.31 -19.44
N SER A 182 15.28 -3.33 -19.35
CA SER A 182 14.35 -2.66 -20.27
C SER A 182 14.33 -1.14 -20.06
N SER A 183 15.43 -0.44 -20.41
CA SER A 183 15.65 0.97 -20.80
C SER A 183 14.89 2.16 -20.14
N ARG A 184 13.73 2.00 -19.49
CA ARG A 184 12.98 3.04 -18.75
C ARG A 184 13.50 3.27 -17.33
N LEU A 185 14.44 2.45 -16.85
CA LEU A 185 14.99 2.51 -15.50
C LEU A 185 16.47 2.93 -15.44
N LEU A 186 17.01 3.56 -16.49
CA LEU A 186 18.42 3.96 -16.61
C LEU A 186 18.85 5.15 -15.70
N SER A 187 18.21 5.34 -14.55
CA SER A 187 18.68 6.29 -13.53
C SER A 187 19.40 5.49 -12.43
N ALA A 188 20.72 5.61 -12.32
CA ALA A 188 21.59 4.83 -11.41
C ALA A 188 21.38 5.14 -9.91
N THR A 189 20.18 4.92 -9.39
CA THR A 189 19.83 5.12 -7.97
C THR A 189 19.13 3.87 -7.41
N ASP A 190 19.10 3.72 -6.08
CA ASP A 190 18.40 2.65 -5.36
C ASP A 190 16.91 2.49 -5.75
N ASP A 191 16.36 3.46 -6.48
CA ASP A 191 15.00 3.48 -7.03
C ASP A 191 14.80 2.52 -8.23
N VAL A 192 15.86 2.07 -8.91
CA VAL A 192 15.74 1.16 -10.06
C VAL A 192 15.13 -0.18 -9.69
N GLN A 193 15.60 -0.79 -8.60
CA GLN A 193 15.10 -2.09 -8.14
C GLN A 193 13.64 -1.99 -7.72
N SER A 194 13.28 -0.92 -6.98
CA SER A 194 11.91 -0.67 -6.54
C SER A 194 10.97 -0.47 -7.72
N ARG A 195 11.38 0.28 -8.74
CA ARG A 195 10.60 0.44 -9.97
C ARG A 195 10.49 -0.85 -10.78
N ALA A 196 11.55 -1.65 -10.85
CA ALA A 196 11.49 -2.95 -11.51
C ALA A 196 10.48 -3.88 -10.83
N LEU A 197 10.47 -3.92 -9.49
CA LEU A 197 9.46 -4.66 -8.71
C LEU A 197 8.04 -4.20 -9.05
N VAL A 198 7.79 -2.89 -9.17
CA VAL A 198 6.47 -2.36 -9.57
C VAL A 198 6.08 -2.81 -10.98
N VAL A 199 7.01 -2.79 -11.94
CA VAL A 199 6.75 -3.27 -13.31
C VAL A 199 6.38 -4.75 -13.32
N VAL A 200 7.12 -5.58 -12.58
CA VAL A 200 6.83 -7.03 -12.48
C VAL A 200 5.51 -7.28 -11.76
N ALA A 201 5.21 -6.52 -10.69
CA ALA A 201 3.93 -6.60 -9.99
C ALA A 201 2.76 -6.31 -10.94
N GLN A 202 2.86 -5.23 -11.73
CA GLN A 202 1.82 -4.87 -12.70
C GLN A 202 1.65 -5.96 -13.76
N LEU A 203 2.76 -6.48 -14.29
CA LEU A 203 2.72 -7.59 -15.26
C LEU A 203 1.96 -8.80 -14.71
N ARG A 204 2.20 -9.18 -13.44
CA ARG A 204 1.50 -10.30 -12.80
C ARG A 204 0.02 -10.03 -12.58
N VAL A 205 -0.34 -8.82 -12.16
CA VAL A 205 -1.75 -8.43 -11.99
C VAL A 205 -2.47 -8.47 -13.34
N ASP A 206 -1.84 -7.99 -14.41
CA ASP A 206 -2.42 -8.01 -15.76
C ASP A 206 -2.60 -9.45 -16.27
N GLN A 207 -1.65 -10.36 -15.99
CA GLN A 207 -1.77 -11.78 -16.29
C GLN A 207 -2.96 -12.42 -15.55
N LEU A 208 -3.08 -12.20 -14.24
CA LEU A 208 -4.20 -12.73 -13.45
C LEU A 208 -5.56 -12.18 -13.93
N ASN A 209 -5.63 -10.89 -14.26
CA ASN A 209 -6.83 -10.29 -14.84
C ASN A 209 -7.19 -10.95 -16.18
N GLY A 210 -6.20 -11.28 -17.00
CA GLY A 210 -6.40 -12.04 -18.24
C GLY A 210 -6.99 -13.42 -17.99
N PHE A 211 -6.47 -14.16 -16.99
CA PHE A 211 -7.03 -15.45 -16.59
C PHE A 211 -8.47 -15.34 -16.08
N TYR A 212 -8.73 -14.36 -15.22
CA TYR A 212 -10.07 -14.07 -14.72
C TYR A 212 -11.07 -13.83 -15.85
N GLN A 213 -10.73 -12.98 -16.82
CA GLN A 213 -11.58 -12.70 -17.97
C GLN A 213 -11.80 -13.92 -18.88
N SER A 214 -10.80 -14.79 -19.04
CA SER A 214 -10.97 -16.05 -19.75
C SER A 214 -11.98 -16.95 -19.04
N TYR A 215 -11.79 -17.10 -17.73
CA TYR A 215 -12.63 -17.93 -16.89
C TYR A 215 -14.10 -17.45 -16.90
N CYS A 216 -14.36 -16.14 -16.82
CA CYS A 216 -15.72 -15.61 -16.93
C CYS A 216 -16.38 -15.93 -18.28
N ARG A 217 -15.61 -15.89 -19.39
CA ARG A 217 -16.11 -16.26 -20.72
C ARG A 217 -16.43 -17.75 -20.82
N ASP A 218 -15.57 -18.60 -20.26
CA ASP A 218 -15.77 -20.04 -20.26
C ASP A 218 -16.98 -20.45 -19.42
N LEU A 219 -17.16 -19.81 -18.25
CA LEU A 219 -18.32 -20.00 -17.40
C LEU A 219 -19.61 -19.60 -18.14
N HIS A 220 -19.64 -18.41 -18.75
CA HIS A 220 -20.81 -17.96 -19.51
C HIS A 220 -21.15 -18.90 -20.67
N THR A 221 -20.13 -19.41 -21.37
CA THR A 221 -20.30 -20.40 -22.43
C THR A 221 -20.89 -21.70 -21.90
N ALA A 222 -20.39 -22.21 -20.77
CA ALA A 222 -20.92 -23.41 -20.12
C ALA A 222 -22.37 -23.24 -19.67
N GLU A 223 -22.71 -22.08 -19.11
CA GLU A 223 -24.08 -21.74 -18.72
C GLU A 223 -25.04 -21.72 -19.92
N ASN A 224 -24.62 -21.15 -21.05
CA ASN A 224 -25.39 -21.13 -22.28
C ASN A 224 -25.65 -22.54 -22.83
N VAL A 225 -24.63 -23.41 -22.84
CA VAL A 225 -24.79 -24.81 -23.25
C VAL A 225 -25.77 -25.54 -22.34
N VAL A 226 -25.68 -25.34 -21.02
CA VAL A 226 -26.62 -25.94 -20.06
C VAL A 226 -28.05 -25.43 -20.27
N ALA A 227 -28.21 -24.14 -20.57
CA ALA A 227 -29.52 -23.55 -20.87
C ALA A 227 -30.11 -24.14 -22.16
N GLU A 228 -29.31 -24.30 -23.21
CA GLU A 228 -29.72 -24.89 -24.48
C GLU A 228 -30.15 -26.35 -24.32
N GLU A 229 -29.37 -27.16 -23.60
CA GLU A 229 -29.72 -28.57 -23.33
C GLU A 229 -30.99 -28.69 -22.49
N LYS A 230 -31.22 -27.79 -21.53
CA LYS A 230 -32.49 -27.70 -20.81
C LYS A 230 -33.65 -27.38 -21.76
N ALA A 231 -33.49 -26.41 -22.66
CA ALA A 231 -34.51 -26.04 -23.63
C ALA A 231 -34.88 -27.21 -24.57
N LYS A 232 -33.86 -27.93 -25.09
CA LYS A 232 -34.07 -29.16 -25.87
C LYS A 232 -34.83 -30.23 -25.08
N GLY A 233 -34.48 -30.42 -23.80
CA GLY A 233 -35.19 -31.32 -22.90
C GLY A 233 -36.67 -30.97 -22.73
N TYR A 234 -36.99 -29.68 -22.51
CA TYR A 234 -38.37 -29.22 -22.42
C TYR A 234 -39.15 -29.44 -23.73
N LEU A 235 -38.54 -29.18 -24.89
CA LEU A 235 -39.14 -29.45 -26.19
C LEU A 235 -39.43 -30.94 -26.39
N ALA A 236 -38.50 -31.82 -26.03
CA ALA A 236 -38.70 -33.26 -26.13
C ALA A 236 -39.87 -33.75 -25.25
N ILE A 237 -39.96 -33.26 -24.01
CA ILE A 237 -41.08 -33.57 -23.11
C ILE A 237 -42.40 -33.09 -23.71
N SER A 238 -42.45 -31.84 -24.21
CA SER A 238 -43.66 -31.28 -24.84
C SER A 238 -44.12 -32.06 -26.05
N TYR A 239 -43.19 -32.60 -26.86
CA TYR A 239 -43.53 -33.39 -28.03
C TYR A 239 -44.14 -34.75 -27.62
N VAL A 240 -43.54 -35.43 -26.65
CA VAL A 240 -44.04 -36.73 -26.16
C VAL A 240 -45.40 -36.58 -25.48
N THR A 241 -45.60 -35.55 -24.66
CA THR A 241 -46.90 -35.29 -24.02
C THR A 241 -47.96 -34.91 -25.05
N GLY A 242 -47.62 -34.11 -26.05
CA GLY A 242 -48.50 -33.79 -27.18
C GLY A 242 -48.97 -35.04 -27.91
N MET A 243 -48.03 -35.91 -28.32
CA MET A 243 -48.34 -37.18 -29.01
C MET A 243 -49.21 -38.11 -28.15
N SER A 244 -48.92 -38.23 -26.85
CA SER A 244 -49.75 -39.02 -25.93
C SER A 244 -51.15 -38.44 -25.78
N SER A 245 -51.29 -37.11 -25.76
CA SER A 245 -52.60 -36.44 -25.69
C SER A 245 -53.43 -36.71 -26.93
N TYR A 246 -52.84 -36.64 -28.13
CA TYR A 246 -53.53 -36.96 -29.38
C TYR A 246 -53.99 -38.43 -29.40
N ALA A 247 -53.14 -39.37 -29.02
CA ALA A 247 -53.49 -40.78 -28.95
C ALA A 247 -54.67 -41.05 -27.99
N LEU A 248 -54.67 -40.41 -26.82
CA LEU A 248 -55.78 -40.50 -25.87
C LEU A 248 -57.08 -39.89 -26.42
N HIS A 249 -57.00 -38.78 -27.15
CA HIS A 249 -58.17 -38.19 -27.79
C HIS A 249 -58.80 -39.10 -28.85
N ASP A 250 -57.99 -39.78 -29.67
CA ASP A 250 -58.45 -40.76 -30.64
C ASP A 250 -59.09 -41.99 -29.97
N GLU A 251 -58.49 -42.47 -28.88
CA GLU A 251 -59.03 -43.58 -28.10
C GLU A 251 -60.38 -43.21 -27.44
N ILE A 252 -60.49 -42.00 -26.88
CA ILE A 252 -61.76 -41.48 -26.36
C ILE A 252 -62.81 -41.36 -27.47
N ALA A 253 -62.43 -40.88 -28.66
CA ALA A 253 -63.35 -40.75 -29.79
C ALA A 253 -63.87 -42.11 -30.26
N THR A 254 -62.99 -43.11 -30.40
CA THR A 254 -63.38 -44.48 -30.76
C THR A 254 -64.22 -45.16 -29.69
N LEU A 255 -63.92 -44.97 -28.40
CA LEU A 255 -64.74 -45.48 -27.32
C LEU A 255 -66.14 -44.83 -27.29
N LYS A 256 -66.24 -43.53 -27.53
CA LYS A 256 -67.54 -42.84 -27.67
C LYS A 256 -68.35 -43.40 -28.83
N GLN A 257 -67.73 -43.65 -29.99
CA GLN A 257 -68.40 -44.25 -31.13
C GLN A 257 -68.89 -45.67 -30.83
N LYS A 258 -68.06 -46.50 -30.18
CA LYS A 258 -68.46 -47.86 -29.74
C LYS A 258 -69.62 -47.82 -28.75
N LEU A 259 -69.59 -46.88 -27.79
CA LEU A 259 -70.67 -46.70 -26.83
C LEU A 259 -71.99 -46.30 -27.53
N GLU A 260 -71.93 -45.42 -28.52
CA GLU A 260 -73.11 -45.00 -29.27
C GLU A 260 -73.70 -46.16 -30.10
N LEU A 261 -72.83 -46.93 -30.77
CA LEU A 261 -73.23 -48.17 -31.45
C LEU A 261 -73.82 -49.20 -30.47
N GLN A 262 -73.27 -49.31 -29.26
CA GLN A 262 -73.80 -50.19 -28.22
C GLN A 262 -75.15 -49.71 -27.71
N LYS A 263 -75.37 -48.40 -27.53
CA LYS A 263 -76.69 -47.86 -27.17
C LYS A 263 -77.73 -48.14 -28.24
N GLN A 264 -77.35 -48.03 -29.52
CA GLN A 264 -78.23 -48.35 -30.65
C GLN A 264 -78.57 -49.85 -30.70
N SER A 265 -77.63 -50.75 -30.38
CA SER A 265 -77.91 -52.20 -30.29
C SER A 265 -78.65 -52.60 -29.00
N SER A 266 -78.44 -51.89 -27.89
CA SER A 266 -79.13 -52.10 -26.60
C SER A 266 -80.62 -51.75 -26.65
N PHE A 267 -81.06 -50.94 -27.62
CA PHE A 267 -82.49 -50.71 -27.89
C PHE A 267 -83.19 -51.94 -28.50
N SER A 268 -82.47 -53.04 -28.76
CA SER A 268 -83.01 -54.30 -29.27
C SER A 268 -82.72 -55.55 -28.40
N GLY A 269 -82.21 -55.40 -27.17
CA GLY A 269 -82.01 -56.55 -26.29
C GLY A 269 -81.48 -56.22 -24.90
N PHE A 270 -82.31 -56.46 -23.88
CA PHE A 270 -81.88 -56.54 -22.48
C PHE A 270 -80.98 -57.77 -22.26
N ALA A 271 -79.79 -57.59 -21.67
CA ALA A 271 -79.25 -58.44 -20.59
C ALA A 271 -77.80 -58.08 -20.17
N ASN A 272 -77.64 -57.75 -18.88
CA ASN A 272 -76.60 -58.17 -17.94
C ASN A 272 -75.12 -58.31 -18.40
N ALA A 273 -74.22 -57.47 -17.86
CA ALA A 273 -72.85 -57.87 -17.51
C ALA A 273 -72.23 -56.96 -16.42
N LYS A 274 -71.64 -57.61 -15.41
CA LYS A 274 -70.90 -57.07 -14.25
C LYS A 274 -69.54 -56.44 -14.63
N PRO A 275 -68.92 -55.63 -13.74
CA PRO A 275 -67.76 -54.80 -14.05
C PRO A 275 -66.44 -55.60 -14.07
N ARG A 276 -65.53 -55.27 -15.00
CA ARG A 276 -64.14 -55.73 -15.00
C ARG A 276 -63.24 -54.67 -14.36
N GLN A 277 -62.48 -55.11 -13.35
CA GLN A 277 -61.27 -54.46 -12.85
C GLN A 277 -60.11 -54.62 -13.86
N CYS A 278 -59.22 -53.63 -13.92
CA CYS A 278 -57.79 -53.62 -14.34
C CYS A 278 -57.44 -52.15 -14.69
N ALA A 279 -56.29 -51.55 -14.42
CA ALA A 279 -54.97 -52.04 -14.00
C ALA A 279 -54.19 -50.93 -13.27
N GLU A 280 -53.06 -51.34 -12.68
CA GLU A 280 -52.06 -50.59 -11.91
C GLU A 280 -51.49 -49.32 -12.57
N PRO A 281 -50.93 -48.37 -11.77
CA PRO A 281 -50.28 -47.17 -12.29
C PRO A 281 -48.93 -47.48 -12.95
N LEU A 282 -48.68 -46.86 -14.12
CA LEU A 282 -47.42 -46.91 -14.87
C LEU A 282 -46.22 -46.39 -14.04
N PRO A 283 -45.00 -46.90 -14.28
CA PRO A 283 -43.82 -46.51 -13.53
C PRO A 283 -43.39 -45.07 -13.85
N VAL A 284 -43.12 -44.29 -12.81
CA VAL A 284 -42.49 -42.97 -12.90
C VAL A 284 -41.06 -43.14 -13.38
N ILE A 285 -40.80 -42.86 -14.65
CA ILE A 285 -39.44 -42.75 -15.19
C ILE A 285 -38.83 -41.47 -14.63
N ARG A 286 -38.08 -41.58 -13.54
CA ARG A 286 -37.15 -40.52 -13.09
C ARG A 286 -35.94 -40.52 -14.02
N SER A 287 -35.99 -39.71 -15.08
CA SER A 287 -34.80 -39.37 -15.85
C SER A 287 -33.87 -38.49 -14.99
N LYS A 288 -32.80 -39.07 -14.46
CA LYS A 288 -31.63 -38.29 -14.03
C LYS A 288 -30.72 -38.10 -15.24
N PRO A 289 -30.52 -36.85 -15.71
CA PRO A 289 -29.19 -36.50 -16.18
C PRO A 289 -28.87 -35.02 -15.91
N THR A 290 -28.00 -34.72 -14.94
CA THR A 290 -27.34 -33.39 -14.84
C THR A 290 -26.10 -33.38 -13.90
N SER A 291 -25.62 -34.54 -13.45
CA SER A 291 -24.59 -34.60 -12.39
C SER A 291 -23.21 -34.09 -12.83
N THR A 292 -22.79 -34.40 -14.07
CA THR A 292 -21.43 -34.08 -14.55
C THR A 292 -21.27 -32.61 -14.97
N MET A 293 -22.29 -32.01 -15.60
CA MET A 293 -22.26 -30.61 -16.05
C MET A 293 -22.40 -29.62 -14.89
N LEU A 294 -23.25 -29.94 -13.90
CA LEU A 294 -23.36 -29.14 -12.68
C LEU A 294 -22.08 -29.18 -11.83
N ARG A 295 -21.38 -30.33 -11.80
CA ARG A 295 -20.06 -30.41 -11.15
C ARG A 295 -19.03 -29.53 -11.85
N LYS A 296 -19.00 -29.51 -13.18
CA LYS A 296 -18.05 -28.68 -13.94
C LYS A 296 -18.30 -27.18 -13.71
N ALA A 297 -19.56 -26.74 -13.71
CA ALA A 297 -19.93 -25.35 -13.39
C ALA A 297 -19.71 -24.96 -11.91
N ALA A 298 -19.68 -25.94 -11.00
CA ALA A 298 -19.38 -25.71 -9.58
C ALA A 298 -17.87 -25.60 -9.32
N HIS A 299 -17.04 -26.45 -9.95
CA HIS A 299 -15.58 -26.38 -9.87
C HIS A 299 -15.06 -25.07 -10.41
N LEU A 300 -15.56 -24.68 -11.59
CA LEU A 300 -15.22 -23.41 -12.19
C LEU A 300 -15.49 -22.27 -11.17
N ARG A 301 -16.69 -22.21 -10.56
CA ARG A 301 -17.04 -21.13 -9.62
C ARG A 301 -16.12 -21.03 -8.40
N ALA A 302 -15.60 -22.15 -7.92
CA ALA A 302 -14.63 -22.15 -6.82
C ALA A 302 -13.29 -21.52 -7.22
N ASP A 303 -12.85 -21.76 -8.46
CA ASP A 303 -11.61 -21.19 -9.00
C ASP A 303 -11.73 -19.66 -9.19
N GLU A 304 -12.91 -19.16 -9.57
CA GLU A 304 -13.19 -17.71 -9.67
C GLU A 304 -13.01 -16.98 -8.34
N GLU A 305 -13.57 -17.54 -7.26
CA GLU A 305 -13.50 -16.96 -5.92
C GLU A 305 -12.06 -16.93 -5.39
N ASN A 306 -11.26 -17.94 -5.73
CA ASN A 306 -9.85 -18.02 -5.32
C ASN A 306 -9.00 -16.93 -6.01
N VAL A 307 -9.18 -16.75 -7.33
CA VAL A 307 -8.46 -15.73 -8.10
C VAL A 307 -8.87 -14.31 -7.66
N GLN A 308 -10.17 -14.05 -7.45
CA GLN A 308 -10.62 -12.77 -6.93
C GLN A 308 -10.12 -12.49 -5.50
N GLY A 309 -10.02 -13.53 -4.66
CA GLY A 309 -9.44 -13.44 -3.32
C GLY A 309 -7.98 -13.00 -3.36
N ALA A 310 -7.17 -13.62 -4.24
CA ALA A 310 -5.77 -13.27 -4.43
C ALA A 310 -5.59 -11.82 -4.91
N ILE A 311 -6.33 -11.40 -5.94
CA ILE A 311 -6.29 -10.03 -6.47
C ILE A 311 -6.67 -9.01 -5.38
N ARG A 312 -7.75 -9.26 -4.64
CA ARG A 312 -8.23 -8.36 -3.58
C ARG A 312 -7.23 -8.22 -2.43
N ASN A 313 -6.56 -9.31 -2.06
CA ASN A 313 -5.54 -9.27 -1.01
C ASN A 313 -4.31 -8.49 -1.45
N CYS A 314 -3.91 -8.58 -2.72
CA CYS A 314 -2.83 -7.76 -3.29
C CYS A 314 -3.17 -6.28 -3.34
N TYR A 315 -4.38 -5.89 -3.77
CA TYR A 315 -4.77 -4.47 -3.73
C TYR A 315 -4.83 -3.92 -2.31
N LYS A 316 -5.29 -4.72 -1.34
CA LYS A 316 -5.30 -4.32 0.07
C LYS A 316 -3.90 -4.19 0.66
N SER A 317 -2.96 -5.05 0.30
CA SER A 317 -1.57 -4.96 0.78
C SER A 317 -0.82 -3.78 0.17
N ILE A 318 -1.03 -3.52 -1.13
CA ILE A 318 -0.48 -2.33 -1.83
C ILE A 318 -1.07 -1.03 -1.26
N SER A 319 -2.36 -1.00 -0.90
CA SER A 319 -2.98 0.20 -0.29
C SER A 319 -2.59 0.46 1.17
N ARG A 320 -2.03 -0.54 1.86
CA ARG A 320 -1.66 -0.47 3.29
C ARG A 320 -0.16 -0.26 3.51
N SER A 321 0.68 -0.58 2.53
CA SER A 321 2.02 -0.02 2.46
C SER A 321 1.89 1.48 2.21
N ASP A 322 2.48 2.32 3.05
CA ASP A 322 2.57 3.78 2.91
C ASP A 322 3.39 4.16 1.65
N PHE A 323 2.92 3.76 0.47
CA PHE A 323 3.44 4.20 -0.81
C PHE A 323 2.92 5.61 -1.03
N ILE A 324 3.85 6.56 -0.88
CA ILE A 324 3.71 7.96 -1.29
C ILE A 324 3.12 7.99 -2.71
N PRO A 325 2.10 8.80 -3.00
CA PRO A 325 1.51 8.90 -4.32
C PRO A 325 2.52 9.58 -5.25
N LEU A 326 3.29 8.79 -5.99
CA LEU A 326 4.10 9.27 -7.09
C LEU A 326 3.48 8.77 -8.40
N VAL A 327 3.03 9.76 -9.17
CA VAL A 327 2.76 9.73 -10.62
C VAL A 327 1.36 9.24 -11.04
N LEU A 328 0.37 10.10 -10.82
CA LEU A 328 -0.64 10.42 -11.85
C LEU A 328 -0.56 11.93 -12.12
N HIS A 329 0.28 12.30 -13.09
CA HIS A 329 0.16 13.54 -13.85
C HIS A 329 0.70 13.34 -15.26
#